data_AF-A0A7Z0HU31-F1
#
_entry.id   AF-A0A7Z0HU31-F1
#
_cell.length_a   1.000
_cell.length_b   1.000
_cell.length_c   1.000
_cell.angle_alpha   90.00
_cell.angle_beta   90.00
_cell.angle_gamma   90.00
#
_symmetry.space_group_name_H-M   'P 1'
#
loop_
_entity.id
_entity.type
_entity.pdbx_description
1 polymer ?
#
loop_
_entity_poly.entity_id
_entity_poly.type
_entity_poly.pdbx_seq_one_letter_code
_entity_poly.pdbx_strand_id
1 'polypeptide(L)' 'MKIIDIEVYIVGFRKTDNDEWETSGATYGNQIDAQAVMNKLSKETPQQLKLFKFGRAVPVE' A
#
# COMPACT_ATOMS: atom_id res chain seq x y z
N MET A 1 10.87 -21.25 -16.09
CA MET A 1 10.62 -20.33 -14.97
C MET A 1 9.17 -19.91 -15.03
N LYS A 2 8.35 -20.35 -14.06
CA LYS A 2 7.02 -19.74 -13.88
C LYS A 2 7.26 -18.39 -13.22
N ILE A 3 6.67 -17.34 -13.76
CA ILE A 3 6.64 -16.02 -13.14
C ILE A 3 5.21 -15.86 -12.64
N ILE A 4 5.05 -15.60 -11.35
CA ILE A 4 3.74 -15.25 -10.79
C ILE A 4 3.74 -13.73 -10.62
N ASP A 5 2.74 -13.09 -11.21
CA ASP A 5 2.44 -11.69 -10.91
C ASP A 5 1.75 -11.64 -9.55
N ILE A 6 2.50 -11.16 -8.56
CA ILE A 6 1.95 -10.92 -7.22
C ILE A 6 1.61 -9.44 -7.14
N GLU A 7 0.35 -9.15 -6.86
CA GLU A 7 -0.08 -7.78 -6.57
C GLU A 7 0.20 -7.48 -5.10
N VAL A 8 0.99 -6.42 -4.85
CA VAL A 8 1.25 -5.91 -3.51
C VAL A 8 0.65 -4.53 -3.37
N TYR A 9 0.05 -4.30 -2.22
CA TYR A 9 -0.62 -3.06 -1.87
C TYR A 9 0.15 -2.37 -0.75
N ILE A 10 0.32 -1.05 -0.85
CA ILE A 10 1.03 -0.23 0.13
C ILE A 10 0.14 0.94 0.51
N VAL A 11 0.03 1.22 1.80
CA VAL A 11 -0.65 2.42 2.28
C VAL A 11 0.38 3.53 2.42
N GLY A 12 0.23 4.56 1.61
CA GLY A 12 1.00 5.80 1.75
C GLY A 12 0.22 6.87 2.50
N PHE A 13 0.95 7.74 3.17
CA PHE A 13 0.45 8.88 3.91
C PHE A 13 1.24 10.14 3.57
N ARG A 14 0.58 11.29 3.58
CA ARG A 14 1.23 12.61 3.46
C ARG A 14 0.49 13.65 4.29
N LYS A 15 1.21 14.68 4.74
CA LYS A 15 0.63 15.74 5.58
C LYS A 15 -0.10 16.80 4.75
N THR A 16 0.49 17.21 3.64
CA THR A 16 -0.08 18.21 2.72
C THR A 16 0.00 17.73 1.27
N ASP A 17 -0.72 18.41 0.37
CA ASP A 17 -0.75 18.01 -1.05
C ASP A 17 0.60 18.12 -1.77
N ASN A 18 1.50 18.95 -1.25
CA ASN A 18 2.84 19.20 -1.80
C ASN A 18 3.93 18.32 -1.16
N ASP A 19 3.58 17.55 -0.12
CA ASP A 19 4.53 16.63 0.50
C ASP A 19 4.65 15.34 -0.31
N GLU A 20 5.84 14.74 -0.24
CA GLU A 20 6.09 13.41 -0.77
C GLU A 20 5.23 12.38 -0.03
N TRP A 21 4.83 11.33 -0.75
CA TRP A 21 4.12 10.22 -0.14
C TRP A 21 5.11 9.39 0.68
N GLU A 22 4.92 9.39 2.00
CA GLU A 22 5.60 8.48 2.90
C GLU A 22 4.84 7.15 2.93
N THR A 23 5.54 6.05 3.15
CA THR A 23 4.91 4.73 3.32
C THR A 23 5.38 4.11 4.61
N SER A 24 4.52 3.34 5.27
CA SER A 24 4.86 2.68 6.53
C SER A 24 5.82 1.50 6.36
N GLY A 25 6.25 1.21 5.13
CA GLY A 25 7.01 0.00 4.77
C GLY A 25 6.19 -1.29 4.82
N ALA A 26 4.91 -1.23 5.21
CA ALA A 26 4.02 -2.38 5.22
C ALA A 26 3.48 -2.67 3.81
N THR A 27 3.65 -3.92 3.37
CA THR A 27 3.09 -4.43 2.11
C THR A 27 2.01 -5.45 2.39
N TYR A 28 0.88 -5.33 1.73
CA TYR A 28 -0.25 -6.24 1.85
C TYR A 28 -0.41 -7.05 0.57
N GLY A 29 -0.69 -8.35 0.69
CA GLY A 29 -0.89 -9.24 -0.46
C GLY A 29 -2.29 -9.17 -1.08
N ASN A 30 -3.20 -8.40 -0.48
CA ASN A 30 -4.55 -8.20 -1.02
C ASN A 30 -5.05 -6.77 -0.75
N GLN A 31 -6.00 -6.33 -1.58
CA GLN A 31 -6.55 -4.97 -1.50
C GLN A 31 -7.44 -4.76 -0.27
N ILE A 32 -8.16 -5.80 0.17
CA ILE A 32 -9.18 -5.70 1.22
C ILE A 32 -8.53 -5.36 2.55
N ASP A 33 -7.46 -6.08 2.91
CA ASP A 33 -6.70 -5.86 4.13
C ASP A 33 -6.03 -4.48 4.13
N ALA A 34 -5.44 -4.10 2.99
CA ALA A 34 -4.80 -2.80 2.84
C ALA A 34 -5.82 -1.64 2.98
N GLN A 35 -7.01 -1.80 2.41
CA GLN A 35 -8.11 -0.84 2.55
C GLN A 35 -8.64 -0.79 3.99
N ALA A 36 -8.75 -1.92 4.67
CA ALA A 36 -9.16 -1.99 6.07
C ALA A 36 -8.19 -1.23 6.98
N VAL A 37 -6.87 -1.40 6.76
CA VAL A 37 -5.84 -0.65 7.48
C VAL A 37 -5.91 0.84 7.15
N MET A 38 -6.05 1.21 5.87
CA MET A 38 -6.18 2.61 5.48
C MET A 38 -7.41 3.27 6.13
N ASN A 39 -8.55 2.58 6.19
CA ASN A 39 -9.77 3.06 6.83
C ASN A 39 -9.66 3.18 8.36
N LYS A 40 -8.81 2.35 8.99
CA LYS A 40 -8.52 2.48 10.41
C LYS A 40 -7.62 3.69 10.66
N LEU A 41 -6.55 3.82 9.87
CA LEU A 41 -5.63 4.95 9.94
C LEU A 41 -6.33 6.28 9.67
N SER A 42 -7.26 6.35 8.71
CA SER A 42 -7.97 7.59 8.40
C SER A 42 -8.82 8.13 9.55
N LYS A 43 -9.16 7.29 10.53
CA LYS A 43 -9.86 7.69 11.76
C LYS A 43 -8.90 8.14 12.86
N GLU A 44 -7.64 7.70 12.79
CA GLU A 44 -6.62 7.95 13.81
C GLU A 44 -5.69 9.10 13.41
N THR A 45 -5.60 9.45 12.12
CA THR A 45 -4.75 10.53 11.62
C THR A 45 -5.50 11.50 10.70
N PRO A 46 -5.24 12.82 10.80
CA PRO A 46 -5.74 13.81 9.85
C PRO A 46 -4.94 13.85 8.53
N GLN A 47 -3.91 12.99 8.39
CA GLN A 47 -3.09 12.92 7.19
C GLN A 47 -3.89 12.36 6.02
N GLN A 48 -3.51 12.77 4.81
CA GLN A 48 -4.05 12.18 3.60
C GLN A 48 -3.49 10.79 3.42
N LEU A 49 -4.37 9.81 3.17
CA LEU A 49 -3.99 8.43 2.93
C LEU A 49 -4.31 8.03 1.49
N LYS A 50 -3.46 7.19 0.91
CA LYS A 50 -3.67 6.64 -0.42
C LYS A 50 -3.17 5.21 -0.50
N LEU A 51 -3.95 4.38 -1.18
CA LEU A 51 -3.57 3.02 -1.51
C LEU A 51 -2.77 3.02 -2.82
N PHE A 52 -1.58 2.43 -2.78
CA PHE A 52 -0.74 2.18 -3.94
C PHE A 52 -0.76 0.69 -4.26
N LYS A 53 -0.87 0.37 -5.55
CA LYS A 53 -0.84 -0.99 -6.06
C LYS A 53 0.42 -1.16 -6.91
N PHE A 54 1.22 -2.17 -6.60
CA PHE A 54 2.42 -2.51 -7.34
C PHE A 54 2.34 -3.98 -7.78
N GLY A 55 2.75 -4.25 -9.01
CA GLY A 55 3.00 -5.62 -9.47
C GLY A 55 4.44 -6.01 -9.13
N ARG A 56 4.63 -7.16 -8.49
CA ARG A 56 5.95 -7.77 -8.28
C ARG A 56 6.01 -9.11 -9.01
N ALA A 57 6.86 -9.18 -10.03
CA ALA A 57 7.22 -10.44 -10.66
C ALA A 57 8.16 -11.20 -9.72
N VAL A 58 7.72 -12.36 -9.23
CA VAL A 58 8.56 -13.25 -8.41
C VAL A 58 8.86 -14.52 -9.20
N PRO A 59 10.14 -14.89 -9.39
CA PRO A 59 10.47 -16.17 -9.97
C PRO A 59 10.08 -17.28 -8.97
N VAL A 60 9.30 -18.26 -9.43
CA VAL A 60 9.09 -19.51 -8.69
C VAL A 60 9.95 -20.60 -9.30
N GLU A 61 10.63 -21.36 -8.43
CA GLU A 61 11.40 -22.57 -8.77
C GLU A 61 10.48 -23.70 -9.25
#